data_AF-M4VD79-F1
#
_entry.id   AF-M4VD79-F1
#
_cell.length_a   1.000
_cell.length_b   1.000
_cell.length_c   1.000
_cell.angle_alpha   90.00
_cell.angle_beta   90.00
_cell.angle_gamma   90.00
#
_symmetry.space_group_name_H-M   'P 1'
#
loop_
_entity.id
_entity.type
_entity.pdbx_description
1 polymer ?
#
loop_
_entity_poly.entity_id
_entity_poly.type
_entity_poly.pdbx_seq_one_letter_code
_entity_poly.pdbx_strand_id
1 'polypeptide(L)'
;MPELALIFAAGCLASLITGLLFSFFQLSRYRWVKYRTLQKNLVKIGLRWNDLEGVVSDNEDGHTMAEYKKARTTYTIFTVVAVMLSWVGCALLLLIWISIRMLVKSGLETAIFASDLASQELTEAQVKEKWETLRAYE
;
A
#
# COMPACT_ATOMS: atom_id res chain seq x y z
N MET A 1 26.39 13.97 -29.40
CA MET A 1 25.53 15.08 -28.94
C MET A 1 25.41 15.01 -27.43
N PRO A 2 26.28 15.71 -26.67
CA PRO A 2 26.34 15.62 -25.21
C PRO A 2 25.07 16.14 -24.50
N GLU A 3 24.35 17.08 -25.12
CA GLU A 3 23.12 17.67 -24.58
C GLU A 3 21.99 16.63 -24.43
N LEU A 4 21.83 15.75 -25.42
CA LEU A 4 20.83 14.66 -25.37
C LEU A 4 21.14 13.66 -24.25
N ALA A 5 22.41 13.37 -24.00
CA ALA A 5 22.83 12.50 -22.91
C ALA A 5 22.53 13.13 -21.54
N LEU A 6 22.74 14.44 -21.40
CA LEU A 6 22.38 15.20 -20.19
C LEU A 6 20.87 15.20 -19.93
N ILE A 7 20.06 15.43 -20.96
CA ILE A 7 18.59 15.41 -20.86
C ILE A 7 18.11 14.01 -20.45
N PHE A 8 18.68 12.96 -21.05
CA PHE A 8 18.33 11.58 -20.70
C PHE A 8 18.72 11.25 -19.26
N ALA A 9 19.94 11.60 -18.84
CA ALA A 9 20.43 11.39 -17.48
C ALA A 9 19.58 12.13 -16.43
N ALA A 10 19.17 13.37 -16.72
CA ALA A 10 18.26 14.13 -15.88
C ALA A 10 16.91 13.40 -15.69
N GLY A 11 16.35 12.84 -16.78
CA GLY A 11 15.12 12.07 -16.68
C GLY A 11 15.27 10.74 -15.93
N CYS A 12 16.40 10.06 -16.06
CA CYS A 12 16.70 8.87 -15.24
C CYS A 12 16.75 9.20 -13.75
N LEU A 13 17.38 10.33 -13.40
CA LEU A 13 17.47 10.81 -12.02
C LEU A 13 16.09 11.22 -11.48
N ALA A 14 15.27 11.89 -12.28
CA ALA A 14 13.90 12.24 -11.92
C ALA A 14 13.03 10.99 -11.68
N SER A 15 13.13 9.97 -12.54
CA SER A 15 12.44 8.69 -12.37
C SER A 15 12.89 7.94 -11.14
N LEU A 16 14.20 7.95 -10.84
CA LEU A 16 14.76 7.33 -9.64
C LEU A 16 14.18 7.98 -8.39
N ILE A 17 14.23 9.32 -8.29
CA ILE A 17 13.69 10.06 -7.15
C ILE A 17 12.20 9.78 -6.99
N THR A 18 11.44 9.85 -8.09
CA THR A 18 9.98 9.63 -8.06
C THR A 18 9.63 8.21 -7.66
N GLY A 19 10.35 7.20 -8.16
CA GLY A 19 10.11 5.80 -7.81
C GLY A 19 10.50 5.47 -6.37
N LEU A 20 11.58 6.08 -5.85
CA LEU A 20 11.95 5.98 -4.44
C LEU A 20 10.90 6.63 -3.53
N LEU A 21 10.42 7.83 -3.88
CA LEU A 21 9.34 8.48 -3.15
C LEU A 21 8.06 7.65 -3.19
N PHE A 22 7.65 7.19 -4.37
CA PHE A 22 6.48 6.33 -4.54
C PHE A 22 6.56 5.08 -3.66
N SER A 23 7.68 4.36 -3.72
CA SER A 23 7.92 3.16 -2.90
C SER A 23 7.92 3.50 -1.40
N PHE A 24 8.54 4.61 -1.01
CA PHE A 24 8.57 5.06 0.38
C PHE A 24 7.17 5.38 0.90
N PHE A 25 6.35 6.11 0.14
CA PHE A 25 4.98 6.42 0.53
C PHE A 25 4.15 5.16 0.71
N GLN A 26 4.24 4.19 -0.22
CA GLN A 26 3.49 2.94 -0.10
C GLN A 26 3.95 2.08 1.08
N LEU A 27 5.27 1.96 1.30
CA LEU A 27 5.81 1.17 2.40
C LEU A 27 5.63 1.85 3.77
N SER A 28 5.58 3.18 3.81
CA SER A 28 5.38 3.93 5.05
C SER A 28 4.02 3.64 5.71
N ARG A 29 3.00 3.28 4.90
CA ARG A 29 1.66 2.89 5.35
C ARG A 29 1.70 1.68 6.30
N TYR A 30 2.57 0.71 6.03
CA TYR A 30 2.77 -0.47 6.90
C TYR A 30 3.36 -0.12 8.28
N ARG A 31 4.04 1.03 8.39
CA ARG A 31 4.61 1.48 9.66
C ARG A 31 3.59 2.19 10.55
N TRP A 32 2.44 2.58 9.99
CA TRP A 32 1.41 3.29 10.74
C TRP A 32 0.94 2.45 11.92
N VAL A 33 0.80 3.10 13.08
CA VAL A 33 0.32 2.44 14.30
C VAL A 33 -1.05 1.84 14.05
N LYS A 34 -1.94 2.61 13.39
CA LYS A 34 -3.28 2.16 13.03
C LYS A 34 -3.31 0.87 12.22
N TYR A 35 -2.41 0.76 11.23
CA TYR A 35 -2.29 -0.43 10.40
C TYR A 35 -1.86 -1.64 11.23
N ARG A 36 -0.85 -1.47 12.09
CA ARG A 36 -0.36 -2.55 12.95
C ARG A 36 -1.40 -2.99 13.99
N THR A 37 -2.11 -2.04 14.59
CA THR A 37 -3.20 -2.33 15.53
C THR A 37 -4.34 -3.07 14.84
N LEU A 38 -4.74 -2.63 13.64
CA LEU A 38 -5.74 -3.30 12.82
C LEU A 38 -5.34 -4.75 12.51
N GLN A 39 -4.13 -4.96 12.00
CA GLN A 39 -3.62 -6.30 11.70
C GLN A 39 -3.58 -7.19 12.95
N LYS A 40 -3.08 -6.67 14.08
CA LYS A 40 -3.08 -7.42 15.36
C LYS A 40 -4.48 -7.82 15.80
N ASN A 41 -5.46 -6.93 15.64
CA ASN A 41 -6.84 -7.21 16.04
C ASN A 41 -7.50 -8.22 15.11
N LEU A 42 -7.38 -8.05 13.79
CA LEU A 42 -7.95 -8.98 12.81
C LEU A 42 -7.36 -10.40 12.94
N VAL A 43 -6.06 -10.51 13.20
CA VAL A 43 -5.40 -11.81 13.39
C VAL A 43 -6.00 -12.59 14.58
N LYS A 44 -6.51 -11.92 15.62
CA LYS A 44 -7.16 -12.59 16.76
C LYS A 44 -8.41 -13.37 16.35
N ILE A 45 -9.08 -12.97 15.27
CA ILE A 45 -10.27 -13.65 14.74
C ILE A 45 -9.96 -14.44 13.46
N GLY A 46 -8.68 -14.68 13.15
CA GLY A 46 -8.26 -15.42 11.96
C GLY A 46 -8.41 -14.65 10.65
N LEU A 47 -8.58 -13.32 10.69
CA LEU A 47 -8.74 -12.47 9.51
C LEU A 47 -7.53 -11.54 9.30
N ARG A 48 -7.45 -10.95 8.11
CA ARG A 48 -6.39 -10.02 7.73
C ARG A 48 -6.85 -8.99 6.72
N TRP A 49 -6.34 -7.76 6.83
CA TRP A 49 -6.54 -6.73 5.80
C TRP A 49 -5.58 -6.93 4.62
N ASN A 50 -6.13 -7.02 3.39
CA ASN A 50 -5.38 -7.08 2.13
C ASN A 50 -5.33 -5.68 1.49
N ASP A 51 -4.13 -5.09 1.45
CA ASP A 51 -3.92 -3.74 0.88
C ASP A 51 -4.04 -3.67 -0.65
N LEU A 52 -3.85 -4.80 -1.35
CA LEU A 52 -3.93 -4.83 -2.81
C LEU A 52 -5.38 -4.82 -3.29
N GLU A 53 -6.26 -5.51 -2.56
CA GLU A 53 -7.67 -5.64 -2.90
C GLU A 53 -8.55 -4.64 -2.12
N GLY A 54 -8.08 -4.13 -0.98
CA GLY A 54 -8.86 -3.27 -0.10
C GLY A 54 -9.99 -4.02 0.61
N VAL A 55 -9.78 -5.32 0.87
CA VAL A 55 -10.75 -6.26 1.44
C VAL A 55 -10.13 -7.00 2.62
N VAL A 56 -10.95 -7.57 3.50
CA VAL A 56 -10.49 -8.48 4.55
C VAL A 56 -10.54 -9.92 4.05
N SER A 57 -9.41 -10.61 4.16
CA SER A 57 -9.21 -11.99 3.71
C SER A 57 -8.94 -12.90 4.92
N ASP A 58 -9.13 -14.21 4.74
CA ASP A 58 -8.72 -15.18 5.74
C ASP A 58 -7.20 -15.14 5.94
N ASN A 59 -6.77 -15.24 7.20
CA ASN A 59 -5.36 -15.22 7.56
C ASN A 59 -4.77 -16.62 7.38
N GLU A 60 -4.46 -17.01 6.15
CA GLU A 60 -3.65 -18.20 5.88
C GLU A 60 -2.22 -17.98 6.41
N ASP A 61 -1.77 -18.87 7.30
CA ASP A 61 -0.50 -18.75 8.01
C ASP A 61 0.68 -18.56 7.04
N GLY A 62 1.39 -17.42 7.17
CA GLY A 62 2.63 -17.13 6.44
C GLY A 62 2.55 -16.06 5.35
N HIS A 63 1.35 -15.55 5.01
CA HIS A 63 1.19 -14.64 3.88
C HIS A 63 1.63 -13.18 4.14
N THR A 64 1.69 -12.71 5.38
CA THR A 64 1.98 -11.29 5.68
C THR A 64 3.38 -10.83 5.25
N MET A 65 4.40 -11.64 5.53
CA MET A 65 5.76 -11.36 5.06
C MET A 65 5.91 -11.63 3.57
N ALA A 66 5.21 -12.63 3.03
CA ALA A 66 5.25 -12.97 1.63
C ALA A 66 4.66 -11.85 0.75
N GLU A 67 3.53 -11.27 1.16
CA GLU A 67 2.88 -10.14 0.47
C GLU A 67 3.67 -8.85 0.60
N TYR A 68 4.20 -8.52 1.78
CA TYR A 68 5.09 -7.37 1.93
C TYR A 68 6.31 -7.50 1.01
N LYS A 69 6.91 -8.70 0.95
CA LYS A 69 8.02 -9.00 0.04
C LYS A 69 7.59 -8.88 -1.42
N LYS A 70 6.41 -9.41 -1.79
CA LYS A 70 5.85 -9.32 -3.15
C LYS A 70 5.59 -7.87 -3.56
N ALA A 71 4.96 -7.07 -2.70
CA ALA A 71 4.71 -5.65 -2.91
C ALA A 71 6.02 -4.88 -3.06
N ARG A 72 6.99 -5.08 -2.16
CA ARG A 72 8.32 -4.46 -2.24
C ARG A 72 9.05 -4.82 -3.54
N THR A 73 9.04 -6.09 -3.94
CA THR A 73 9.65 -6.54 -5.20
C THR A 73 8.96 -5.89 -6.39
N THR A 74 7.63 -5.84 -6.39
CA THR A 74 6.83 -5.22 -7.46
C THR A 74 7.18 -3.73 -7.61
N TYR A 75 7.19 -2.97 -6.51
CA TYR A 75 7.54 -1.54 -6.56
C TYR A 75 9.00 -1.30 -6.97
N THR A 76 9.91 -2.19 -6.56
CA THR A 76 11.31 -2.15 -7.02
C THR A 76 11.40 -2.35 -8.54
N ILE A 77 10.73 -3.37 -9.08
CA ILE A 77 10.72 -3.66 -10.51
C ILE A 77 10.14 -2.48 -11.30
N PHE A 78 9.00 -1.94 -10.87
CA PHE A 78 8.40 -0.76 -11.50
C PHE A 78 9.35 0.44 -11.50
N THR A 79 10.06 0.68 -10.40
CA THR A 79 11.04 1.77 -10.30
C THR A 79 12.20 1.57 -11.27
N VAL A 80 12.77 0.35 -11.34
CA VAL A 80 13.89 0.04 -12.25
C VAL A 80 13.47 0.23 -13.71
N VAL A 81 12.30 -0.28 -14.09
CA VAL A 81 11.75 -0.13 -15.45
C VAL A 81 11.52 1.35 -15.78
N ALA A 82 10.95 2.12 -14.84
CA ALA A 82 10.72 3.55 -15.04
C ALA A 82 12.03 4.35 -15.19
N VAL A 83 13.10 3.97 -14.48
CA VAL A 83 14.42 4.61 -14.65
C VAL A 83 14.97 4.38 -16.05
N MET A 84 14.85 3.17 -16.60
CA MET A 84 15.27 2.87 -17.97
C MET A 84 14.53 3.69 -19.03
N LEU A 85 13.28 4.07 -18.74
CA LEU A 85 12.43 4.88 -19.61
C LEU A 85 12.65 6.40 -19.44
N SER A 86 13.53 6.83 -18.52
CA SER A 86 13.84 8.25 -18.28
C SER A 86 12.54 9.06 -18.08
N TRP A 87 12.35 10.19 -18.77
CA TRP A 87 11.17 11.05 -18.65
C TRP A 87 9.83 10.34 -18.84
N VAL A 88 9.76 9.34 -19.74
CA VAL A 88 8.53 8.56 -19.95
C VAL A 88 8.19 7.75 -18.69
N GLY A 89 9.19 7.14 -18.07
CA GLY A 89 9.00 6.40 -16.82
C GLY A 89 8.58 7.31 -15.66
N CYS A 90 9.14 8.53 -15.59
CA CYS A 90 8.72 9.52 -14.61
C CYS A 90 7.24 9.89 -14.76
N ALA A 91 6.80 10.16 -15.99
CA ALA A 91 5.40 10.48 -16.28
C ALA A 91 4.46 9.33 -15.91
N LEU A 92 4.84 8.08 -16.22
CA LEU A 92 4.06 6.90 -15.84
C LEU A 92 3.95 6.71 -14.32
N LEU A 93 5.06 6.89 -13.59
CA LEU A 93 5.05 6.82 -12.13
C LEU A 93 4.14 7.87 -11.51
N LEU A 94 4.16 9.10 -12.03
CA LEU A 94 3.28 10.17 -11.57
C LEU A 94 1.81 9.86 -11.88
N LEU A 95 1.49 9.37 -13.08
CA LEU A 95 0.14 8.97 -13.45
C LEU A 95 -0.40 7.86 -12.55
N ILE A 96 0.40 6.83 -12.28
CA ILE A 96 0.02 5.74 -11.36
C ILE A 96 -0.17 6.30 -9.95
N TRP A 97 0.75 7.15 -9.49
CA TRP A 97 0.67 7.71 -8.14
C TRP A 97 -0.58 8.59 -7.95
N ILE A 98 -0.89 9.44 -8.93
CA ILE A 98 -2.11 10.25 -8.94
C ILE A 98 -3.34 9.35 -8.98
N SER A 99 -3.33 8.32 -9.84
CA SER A 99 -4.46 7.37 -9.94
C SER A 99 -4.73 6.68 -8.61
N ILE A 100 -3.70 6.24 -7.89
CA ILE A 100 -3.86 5.63 -6.56
C ILE A 100 -4.37 6.65 -5.53
N ARG A 101 -3.97 7.91 -5.63
CA ARG A 101 -4.45 8.99 -4.73
C ARG A 101 -5.89 9.41 -5.04
N MET A 102 -6.30 9.35 -6.29
CA MET A 102 -7.63 9.75 -6.77
C MET A 102 -8.65 8.62 -6.73
N LEU A 103 -8.20 7.36 -6.75
CA LEU A 103 -9.07 6.22 -6.46
C LEU A 103 -9.67 6.41 -5.07
N VAL A 104 -11.00 6.54 -5.06
CA VAL A 104 -11.79 6.63 -3.84
C VAL A 104 -11.47 5.39 -3.03
N LYS A 105 -10.87 5.59 -1.84
CA LYS A 105 -10.71 4.52 -0.86
C LYS A 105 -12.07 3.86 -0.65
N SER A 106 -12.11 2.53 -0.64
CA SER A 106 -13.38 1.84 -0.44
C SER A 106 -14.06 2.36 0.83
N GLY A 107 -15.40 2.40 0.83
CA GLY A 107 -16.16 2.78 2.03
C GLY A 107 -15.70 1.95 3.24
N LEU A 108 -15.42 0.67 2.99
CA LEU A 108 -14.81 -0.27 3.93
C LEU A 108 -13.43 0.19 4.45
N GLU A 109 -12.49 0.58 3.58
CA GLU A 109 -11.17 1.08 4.01
C GLU A 109 -11.33 2.32 4.90
N THR A 110 -12.20 3.24 4.53
CA THR A 110 -12.40 4.46 5.31
C THR A 110 -13.04 4.14 6.67
N ALA A 111 -14.05 3.28 6.70
CA ALA A 111 -14.73 2.86 7.91
C ALA A 111 -13.82 2.07 8.86
N ILE A 112 -13.05 1.10 8.34
CA ILE A 112 -12.20 0.22 9.16
C ILE A 112 -11.04 1.00 9.81
N PHE A 113 -10.40 1.93 9.07
CA PHE A 113 -9.30 2.74 9.60
C PHE A 113 -9.76 3.91 10.49
N ALA A 114 -11.03 4.29 10.40
CA ALA A 114 -11.67 5.21 11.34
C ALA A 114 -12.16 4.51 12.61
N SER A 115 -12.41 3.20 12.56
CA SER A 115 -12.98 2.43 13.66
C SER A 115 -12.01 2.18 14.82
N ASP A 116 -12.58 1.66 15.92
CA ASP A 116 -11.84 1.21 17.09
C ASP A 116 -10.88 0.05 16.77
N LEU A 117 -11.16 -0.76 15.74
CA LEU A 117 -10.27 -1.86 15.32
C LEU A 117 -8.88 -1.37 14.94
N ALA A 118 -8.78 -0.19 14.33
CA ALA A 118 -7.51 0.41 13.95
C ALA A 118 -6.92 1.31 15.05
N SER A 119 -7.70 1.69 16.06
CA SER A 119 -7.29 2.73 17.02
C SER A 119 -6.78 2.16 18.34
N GLN A 120 -7.30 1.02 18.80
CA GLN A 120 -6.95 0.43 20.10
C GLN A 120 -6.86 -1.09 20.04
N GLU A 121 -6.11 -1.72 20.93
CA GLU A 121 -6.08 -3.17 21.04
C GLU A 121 -7.36 -3.66 21.72
N LEU A 122 -8.12 -4.50 21.01
CA LEU A 122 -9.42 -5.02 21.45
C LEU A 122 -9.31 -6.49 21.86
N THR A 123 -10.25 -6.96 22.69
CA THR A 123 -10.39 -8.40 22.96
C THR A 123 -11.02 -9.13 21.77
N GLU A 124 -10.80 -10.43 21.64
CA GLU A 124 -11.31 -11.24 20.52
C GLU A 124 -12.83 -11.10 20.32
N ALA A 125 -13.61 -11.13 21.41
CA ALA A 125 -15.06 -10.94 21.36
C ALA A 125 -15.47 -9.56 20.80
N GLN A 126 -14.77 -8.49 21.22
CA GLN A 126 -15.02 -7.13 20.74
C GLN A 126 -14.61 -6.95 19.28
N VAL A 127 -13.52 -7.59 18.85
CA VAL A 127 -13.09 -7.58 17.44
C VAL A 127 -14.17 -8.22 16.58
N LYS A 128 -14.71 -9.37 16.98
CA LYS A 128 -15.76 -10.08 16.24
C LYS A 128 -17.03 -9.24 16.09
N GLU A 129 -17.52 -8.67 17.19
CA GLU A 129 -18.71 -7.78 17.19
C GLU A 129 -18.52 -6.56 16.27
N LYS A 130 -17.37 -5.89 16.37
CA LYS A 130 -17.06 -4.70 15.56
C LYS A 130 -16.87 -5.05 14.10
N TRP A 131 -16.28 -6.21 13.80
CA TRP A 131 -16.12 -6.70 12.42
C TRP A 131 -17.46 -7.02 11.76
N GLU A 132 -18.37 -7.71 12.46
CA GLU A 132 -19.72 -8.00 11.95
C GLU A 132 -20.48 -6.72 11.59
N THR A 133 -20.30 -5.65 12.39
CA THR A 133 -20.89 -4.34 12.10
C THR A 133 -20.29 -3.67 10.86
N LEU A 134 -18.99 -3.86 10.61
CA LEU A 134 -18.28 -3.22 9.49
C LEU A 134 -18.40 -3.97 8.17
N ARG A 135 -18.61 -5.29 8.20
CA ARG A 135 -18.89 -6.10 7.01
C ARG A 135 -20.15 -5.61 6.27
N ALA A 136 -21.07 -4.91 6.94
CA ALA A 136 -22.22 -4.29 6.29
C ALA A 136 -21.87 -3.17 5.29
N TYR A 137 -20.61 -2.70 5.26
CA TYR A 137 -20.10 -1.69 4.32
C TYR A 137 -19.29 -2.28 3.15
N GLU A 138 -19.19 -3.61 3.07
CA GLU A 138 -18.57 -4.37 1.98
C GLU A 138 -19.51 -4.45 0.76
#